data_AF-A0A4Q3DZM6-F1
#
_entry.id   AF-A0A4Q3DZM6-F1
#
_cell.length_a   1.000
_cell.length_b   1.000
_cell.length_c   1.000
_cell.angle_alpha   90.00
_cell.angle_beta   90.00
_cell.angle_gamma   90.00
#
_symmetry.space_group_name_H-M   'P 1'
#
loop_
_entity.id
_entity.type
_entity.pdbx_description
1 polymer ?
#
loop_
_entity_poly.entity_id
_entity_poly.type
_entity_poly.pdbx_seq_one_letter_code
_entity_poly.pdbx_strand_id
1 'polypeptide(L)'
;MQVQNWIDIFQQSINDYHKQDDVDTSMANPYPKDTLDHLMYVKNWVDTVQWHLEDIIRNPTIDAVEALQIKRRIDVSNQHRTDLVEFIDSWFLKEFADAPLAVDATYNTESPAWAIDRLSILELKIFHMQLEAGRAEATPEHRAACTEKLNV
;
A
#
# COMPACT_ATOMS: atom_id res chain seq x y z
N MET A 1 18.93 -8.80 0.82
CA MET A 1 17.56 -8.26 0.83
C MET A 1 17.58 -6.98 1.65
N GLN A 2 17.66 -5.81 1.02
CA GLN A 2 17.66 -4.54 1.74
C GLN A 2 16.26 -3.95 1.68
N VAL A 3 15.57 -3.92 2.82
CA VAL A 3 14.22 -3.34 3.00
C VAL A 3 14.12 -1.91 2.46
N GLN A 4 15.23 -1.17 2.46
CA GLN A 4 15.31 0.18 1.88
C GLN A 4 14.86 0.23 0.40
N ASN A 5 15.09 -0.84 -0.37
CA ASN A 5 14.65 -0.91 -1.77
C ASN A 5 13.12 -0.92 -1.91
N TRP A 6 12.38 -1.43 -0.92
CA TRP A 6 10.93 -1.56 -1.02
C TRP A 6 10.17 -0.28 -0.70
N ILE A 7 10.70 0.54 0.21
CA ILE A 7 10.16 1.88 0.47
C ILE A 7 10.20 2.70 -0.82
N ASP A 8 11.33 2.68 -1.53
CA ASP A 8 11.49 3.41 -2.80
C ASP A 8 10.51 2.87 -3.87
N ILE A 9 10.29 1.56 -3.92
CA ILE A 9 9.30 0.93 -4.82
C ILE A 9 7.87 1.37 -4.47
N PHE A 10 7.50 1.40 -3.20
CA PHE A 10 6.18 1.85 -2.76
C PHE A 10 5.96 3.32 -3.10
N GLN A 11 6.92 4.18 -2.78
CA GLN A 11 6.86 5.59 -3.14
C GLN A 11 6.78 5.79 -4.65
N GLN A 12 7.52 5.00 -5.45
CA GLN A 12 7.41 5.03 -6.90
C GLN A 12 6.00 4.64 -7.36
N SER A 13 5.44 3.53 -6.88
CA SER A 13 4.09 3.07 -7.21
C SER A 13 3.03 4.12 -6.88
N ILE A 14 3.10 4.71 -5.69
CA ILE A 14 2.21 5.81 -5.26
C ILE A 14 2.33 6.99 -6.24
N ASN A 15 3.54 7.44 -6.53
CA ASN A 15 3.77 8.55 -7.45
C ASN A 15 3.29 8.24 -8.88
N ASP A 16 3.47 7.01 -9.34
CA ASP A 16 3.05 6.57 -10.67
C ASP A 16 1.52 6.56 -10.80
N TYR A 17 0.79 6.18 -9.75
CA TYR A 17 -0.67 6.29 -9.70
C TYR A 17 -1.12 7.75 -9.77
N HIS A 18 -0.54 8.62 -8.94
CA HIS A 18 -0.91 10.03 -8.85
C HIS A 18 -0.51 10.88 -10.07
N LYS A 19 0.07 10.28 -11.12
CA LYS A 19 0.20 10.91 -12.44
C LYS A 19 -1.15 10.99 -13.17
N GLN A 20 -2.06 10.08 -12.86
CA GLN A 20 -3.38 9.97 -13.50
C GLN A 20 -4.54 10.17 -12.50
N ASP A 21 -4.33 9.85 -11.22
CA ASP A 21 -5.34 10.00 -10.15
C ASP A 21 -6.68 9.30 -10.50
N ASP A 22 -6.61 8.15 -11.17
CA ASP A 22 -7.76 7.41 -11.65
C ASP A 22 -7.65 5.93 -11.25
N VAL A 23 -8.69 5.43 -10.57
CA VAL A 23 -8.82 4.04 -10.10
C VAL A 23 -8.91 3.01 -11.23
N ASP A 24 -9.18 3.45 -12.45
CA ASP A 24 -9.22 2.62 -13.66
C ASP A 24 -7.89 2.68 -14.46
N THR A 25 -6.89 3.40 -13.96
CA THR A 25 -5.55 3.48 -14.55
C THR A 25 -4.91 2.09 -14.64
N SER A 26 -4.37 1.78 -15.82
CA SER A 26 -3.58 0.56 -16.00
C SER A 26 -2.23 0.67 -15.31
N MET A 27 -1.89 -0.34 -14.51
CA MET A 27 -0.61 -0.43 -13.81
C MET A 27 0.57 -0.64 -14.79
N ALA A 28 1.50 0.29 -14.80
CA ALA A 28 2.74 0.21 -15.60
C ALA A 28 3.94 -0.17 -14.70
N ASN A 29 3.97 -1.42 -14.24
CA ASN A 29 5.02 -1.92 -13.35
C ASN A 29 6.38 -2.08 -14.10
N PRO A 30 7.45 -1.38 -13.68
CA PRO A 30 8.75 -1.45 -14.34
C PRO A 30 9.61 -2.66 -13.94
N TYR A 31 9.20 -3.43 -12.93
CA TYR A 31 9.97 -4.53 -12.37
C TYR A 31 9.63 -5.87 -13.06
N PRO A 32 10.62 -6.77 -13.26
CA PRO A 32 10.38 -8.07 -13.90
C PRO A 32 9.44 -8.96 -13.10
N LYS A 33 8.50 -9.65 -13.78
CA LYS A 33 7.37 -10.38 -13.16
C LYS A 33 7.75 -11.45 -12.13
N ASP A 34 8.96 -11.98 -12.22
CA ASP A 34 9.51 -13.06 -11.40
C ASP A 34 10.31 -12.56 -10.18
N THR A 35 10.28 -11.25 -9.92
CA THR A 35 11.00 -10.62 -8.80
C THR A 35 10.08 -10.27 -7.64
N LEU A 36 10.65 -10.24 -6.43
CA LEU A 36 9.94 -9.76 -5.24
C LEU A 36 9.61 -8.26 -5.37
N ASP A 37 10.48 -7.48 -6.02
CA ASP A 37 10.27 -6.06 -6.30
C ASP A 37 9.01 -5.81 -7.14
N HIS A 38 8.73 -6.69 -8.12
CA HIS A 38 7.47 -6.67 -8.85
C HIS A 38 6.28 -6.85 -7.92
N LEU A 39 6.33 -7.83 -7.00
CA LEU A 39 5.26 -8.06 -6.04
C LEU A 39 5.07 -6.86 -5.11
N MET A 40 6.15 -6.21 -4.66
CA MET A 40 6.07 -5.01 -3.84
C MET A 40 5.35 -3.88 -4.57
N TYR A 41 5.70 -3.64 -5.83
CA TYR A 41 5.03 -2.64 -6.65
C TYR A 41 3.54 -2.96 -6.85
N VAL A 42 3.21 -4.20 -7.24
CA VAL A 42 1.79 -4.61 -7.42
C VAL A 42 1.00 -4.46 -6.13
N LYS A 43 1.58 -4.91 -5.01
CA LYS A 43 0.95 -4.81 -3.70
C LYS A 43 0.58 -3.38 -3.36
N ASN A 44 1.54 -2.45 -3.51
CA ASN A 44 1.31 -1.06 -3.17
C ASN A 44 0.36 -0.36 -4.15
N TRP A 45 0.39 -0.73 -5.44
CA TRP A 45 -0.57 -0.25 -6.41
C TRP A 45 -2.02 -0.64 -6.03
N VAL A 46 -2.22 -1.89 -5.62
CA VAL A 46 -3.54 -2.37 -5.14
C VAL A 46 -4.00 -1.60 -3.91
N ASP A 47 -3.12 -1.33 -2.95
CA ASP A 47 -3.47 -0.50 -1.79
C ASP A 47 -3.85 0.92 -2.19
N THR A 48 -3.12 1.51 -3.13
CA THR A 48 -3.36 2.88 -3.60
C THR A 48 -4.70 2.97 -4.30
N VAL A 49 -5.01 2.04 -5.21
CA VAL A 49 -6.33 1.97 -5.87
C VAL A 49 -7.44 1.73 -4.84
N GLN A 50 -7.24 0.83 -3.87
CA GLN A 50 -8.20 0.57 -2.80
C GLN A 50 -8.49 1.84 -1.97
N TRP A 51 -7.45 2.60 -1.64
CA TRP A 51 -7.59 3.86 -0.90
C TRP A 51 -8.50 4.85 -1.65
N HIS A 52 -8.25 5.04 -2.94
CA HIS A 52 -9.03 5.98 -3.76
C HIS A 52 -10.46 5.47 -4.02
N LEU A 53 -10.67 4.16 -4.14
CA LEU A 53 -12.02 3.58 -4.16
C LEU A 53 -12.79 3.86 -2.84
N GLU A 54 -12.11 3.74 -1.70
CA GLU A 54 -12.68 4.10 -0.39
C GLU A 54 -13.01 5.59 -0.30
N ASP A 55 -12.21 6.47 -0.90
CA ASP A 55 -12.51 7.90 -0.95
C ASP A 55 -13.71 8.23 -1.84
N ILE A 56 -13.87 7.54 -2.97
CA ILE A 56 -15.05 7.67 -3.85
C ILE A 56 -16.34 7.28 -3.09
N ILE A 57 -16.35 6.11 -2.44
CA ILE A 57 -17.56 5.61 -1.74
C ILE A 57 -17.92 6.43 -0.48
N ARG A 58 -16.95 7.16 0.09
CA ARG A 58 -17.20 8.07 1.23
C ARG A 58 -17.98 9.32 0.86
N ASN A 59 -18.16 9.62 -0.43
CA ASN A 59 -18.98 10.75 -0.86
C ASN A 59 -20.44 10.56 -0.42
N PRO A 60 -21.00 11.40 0.47
CA PRO A 60 -22.36 11.23 0.98
C PRO A 60 -23.45 11.48 -0.08
N THR A 61 -23.10 12.09 -1.22
CA THR A 61 -24.04 12.39 -2.30
C THR A 61 -23.95 11.44 -3.49
N ILE A 62 -23.14 10.38 -3.40
CA ILE A 62 -22.99 9.37 -4.45
C ILE A 62 -24.34 8.70 -4.77
N ASP A 63 -24.56 8.39 -6.05
CA ASP A 63 -25.73 7.61 -6.45
C ASP A 63 -25.67 6.19 -5.86
N ALA A 64 -26.82 5.65 -5.44
CA ALA A 64 -26.87 4.35 -4.76
C ALA A 64 -26.46 3.17 -5.66
N VAL A 65 -26.73 3.24 -6.98
CA VAL A 65 -26.35 2.20 -7.94
C VAL A 65 -24.85 2.24 -8.18
N GLU A 66 -24.30 3.44 -8.35
CA GLU A 66 -22.85 3.66 -8.45
C GLU A 66 -22.12 3.21 -7.18
N ALA A 67 -22.64 3.56 -6.00
CA ALA A 67 -22.11 3.13 -4.71
C ALA A 67 -22.03 1.61 -4.59
N LEU A 68 -23.05 0.88 -5.06
CA LEU A 68 -23.03 -0.59 -5.05
C LEU A 68 -21.95 -1.15 -5.99
N GLN A 69 -21.73 -0.53 -7.15
CA GLN A 69 -20.67 -0.93 -8.07
C GLN A 69 -19.29 -0.73 -7.44
N ILE A 70 -19.04 0.43 -6.84
CA ILE A 70 -17.79 0.73 -6.12
C ILE A 70 -17.60 -0.23 -4.94
N LYS A 71 -18.66 -0.52 -4.17
CA LYS A 71 -18.57 -1.46 -3.04
C LYS A 71 -18.13 -2.86 -3.48
N ARG A 72 -18.67 -3.36 -4.60
CA ARG A 72 -18.26 -4.65 -5.17
C ARG A 72 -16.81 -4.63 -5.63
N ARG A 73 -16.35 -3.53 -6.23
CA ARG A 73 -14.93 -3.35 -6.60
C ARG A 73 -14.02 -3.37 -5.37
N ILE A 74 -14.42 -2.68 -4.30
CA ILE A 74 -13.74 -2.68 -2.99
C ILE A 74 -13.65 -4.11 -2.42
N ASP A 75 -14.73 -4.88 -2.48
CA ASP A 75 -14.71 -6.26 -1.96
C ASP A 75 -13.74 -7.15 -2.73
N VAL A 76 -13.73 -7.04 -4.07
CA VAL A 76 -12.78 -7.78 -4.93
C VAL A 76 -11.33 -7.33 -4.67
N SER A 77 -11.11 -6.03 -4.54
CA SER A 77 -9.79 -5.46 -4.28
C SER A 77 -9.25 -5.86 -2.90
N ASN A 78 -10.10 -5.91 -1.88
CA ASN A 78 -9.73 -6.43 -0.55
C ASN A 78 -9.35 -7.92 -0.58
N GLN A 79 -10.07 -8.73 -1.35
CA GLN A 79 -9.69 -10.13 -1.54
C GLN A 79 -8.34 -10.23 -2.26
N HIS A 80 -8.16 -9.51 -3.36
CA HIS A 80 -6.91 -9.50 -4.11
C HIS A 80 -5.71 -9.04 -3.25
N ARG A 81 -5.89 -8.06 -2.38
CA ARG A 81 -4.87 -7.64 -1.41
C ARG A 81 -4.47 -8.78 -0.48
N THR A 82 -5.44 -9.51 0.05
CA THR A 82 -5.20 -10.67 0.93
C THR A 82 -4.47 -11.78 0.18
N ASP A 83 -4.92 -12.10 -1.03
CA ASP A 83 -4.30 -13.13 -1.87
C ASP A 83 -2.83 -12.78 -2.19
N LEU A 84 -2.53 -11.51 -2.45
CA LEU A 84 -1.16 -11.04 -2.67
C LEU A 84 -0.29 -11.20 -1.42
N VAL A 85 -0.82 -10.90 -0.24
CA VAL A 85 -0.10 -11.10 1.04
C VAL A 85 0.21 -12.57 1.25
N GLU A 86 -0.76 -13.47 1.06
CA GLU A 86 -0.55 -14.91 1.18
C GLU A 86 0.45 -15.45 0.13
N PHE A 87 0.44 -14.88 -1.08
CA PHE A 87 1.40 -15.22 -2.12
C PHE A 87 2.83 -14.79 -1.76
N ILE A 88 3.00 -13.59 -1.19
CA ILE A 88 4.30 -13.10 -0.71
C ILE A 88 4.82 -13.96 0.44
N ASP A 89 3.96 -14.37 1.38
CA ASP A 89 4.35 -15.32 2.44
C ASP A 89 4.78 -16.67 1.86
N SER A 90 4.07 -17.17 0.86
CA SER A 90 4.43 -18.41 0.16
C SER A 90 5.81 -18.30 -0.52
N TRP A 91 6.14 -17.11 -1.06
CA TRP A 91 7.47 -16.84 -1.61
C TRP A 91 8.55 -16.94 -0.53
N PHE A 92 8.34 -16.32 0.64
CA PHE A 92 9.30 -16.39 1.75
C PHE A 92 9.45 -17.81 2.32
N LEU A 93 8.34 -18.55 2.44
CA LEU A 93 8.38 -19.95 2.87
C LEU A 93 9.22 -20.81 1.93
N LYS A 94 9.15 -20.56 0.62
CA LYS A 94 9.95 -21.26 -0.38
C LYS A 94 11.42 -20.86 -0.30
N GLU A 95 11.72 -19.57 -0.20
CA GLU A 95 13.09 -19.05 -0.15
C GLU A 95 13.85 -19.55 1.09
N PHE A 96 13.17 -19.61 2.23
CA PHE A 96 13.76 -20.00 3.51
C PHE A 96 13.45 -21.45 3.93
N ALA A 97 13.00 -22.31 3.00
CA ALA A 97 12.60 -23.68 3.30
C ALA A 97 13.73 -24.51 3.94
N ASP A 98 14.97 -24.28 3.50
CA ASP A 98 16.17 -24.99 3.98
C ASP A 98 16.98 -24.18 5.02
N ALA A 99 16.45 -23.05 5.49
CA ALA A 99 17.16 -22.20 6.44
C ALA A 99 17.24 -22.87 7.83
N PRO A 100 18.41 -22.81 8.50
CA PRO A 100 18.56 -23.39 9.84
C PRO A 100 17.71 -22.63 10.85
N LEU A 101 16.96 -23.37 11.67
CA LEU A 101 16.16 -22.79 12.75
C LEU A 101 17.06 -22.36 13.91
N ALA A 102 16.92 -21.12 14.37
CA ALA A 102 17.58 -20.65 15.59
C ALA A 102 16.93 -21.30 16.82
N VAL A 103 17.76 -21.76 17.77
CA VAL A 103 17.29 -22.46 18.99
C VAL A 103 16.49 -21.53 19.91
N ASP A 104 16.72 -20.24 19.81
CA ASP A 104 16.09 -19.15 20.56
C ASP A 104 15.14 -18.30 19.70
N ALA A 105 14.69 -18.82 18.55
CA ALA A 105 13.74 -18.12 17.69
C ALA A 105 12.45 -17.76 18.46
N THR A 106 12.01 -16.51 18.29
CA THR A 106 10.76 -16.02 18.87
C THR A 106 9.60 -16.18 17.89
N TYR A 107 8.40 -16.40 18.44
CA TYR A 107 7.17 -16.38 17.65
C TYR A 107 6.70 -14.94 17.48
N ASN A 108 6.34 -14.58 16.24
CA ASN A 108 5.71 -13.30 15.93
C ASN A 108 4.20 -13.53 15.73
N THR A 109 3.38 -12.54 16.10
CA THR A 109 1.92 -12.59 15.90
C THR A 109 1.49 -12.37 14.46
N GLU A 110 2.42 -11.95 13.60
CA GLU A 110 2.19 -11.65 12.19
C GLU A 110 3.27 -12.26 11.32
N SER A 111 2.91 -12.54 10.07
CA SER A 111 3.85 -13.01 9.06
C SER A 111 4.66 -11.84 8.46
N PRO A 112 5.78 -12.15 7.78
CA PRO A 112 6.54 -11.14 7.04
C PRO A 112 5.68 -10.35 6.03
N ALA A 113 4.79 -11.01 5.28
CA ALA A 113 3.97 -10.32 4.30
C ALA A 113 2.92 -9.39 4.93
N TRP A 114 2.35 -9.74 6.08
CA TRP A 114 1.45 -8.84 6.83
C TRP A 114 2.20 -7.61 7.37
N ALA A 115 3.46 -7.76 7.79
CA ALA A 115 4.29 -6.61 8.16
C ALA A 115 4.55 -5.68 6.96
N ILE A 116 4.83 -6.26 5.79
CA ILE A 116 4.99 -5.53 4.52
C ILE A 116 3.68 -4.83 4.12
N ASP A 117 2.52 -5.47 4.34
CA ASP A 117 1.21 -4.87 4.07
C ASP A 117 1.01 -3.55 4.80
N ARG A 118 1.32 -3.56 6.10
CA ARG A 118 1.24 -2.35 6.91
C ARG A 118 2.24 -1.30 6.47
N LEU A 119 3.47 -1.69 6.10
CA LEU A 119 4.47 -0.75 5.60
C LEU A 119 3.99 -0.03 4.33
N SER A 120 3.43 -0.76 3.37
CA SER A 120 2.85 -0.17 2.14
C SER A 120 1.76 0.86 2.44
N ILE A 121 0.84 0.55 3.37
CA ILE A 121 -0.21 1.49 3.80
C ILE A 121 0.39 2.70 4.54
N LEU A 122 1.45 2.51 5.33
CA LEU A 122 2.14 3.60 6.02
C LEU A 122 2.79 4.57 5.03
N GLU A 123 3.46 4.09 3.99
CA GLU A 123 4.02 4.95 2.93
C GLU A 123 2.92 5.76 2.22
N LEU A 124 1.78 5.15 1.92
CA LEU A 124 0.63 5.86 1.34
C LEU A 124 0.08 6.95 2.28
N LYS A 125 -0.01 6.66 3.58
CA LYS A 125 -0.40 7.65 4.59
C LYS A 125 0.60 8.79 4.70
N ILE A 126 1.90 8.50 4.67
CA ILE A 126 2.97 9.50 4.69
C ILE A 126 2.84 10.42 3.47
N PHE A 127 2.66 9.86 2.28
CA PHE A 127 2.46 10.62 1.05
C PHE A 127 1.26 11.59 1.16
N HIS A 128 0.08 11.11 1.53
CA HIS A 128 -1.09 11.98 1.67
C HIS A 128 -0.93 13.01 2.80
N MET A 129 -0.28 12.66 3.90
CA MET A 129 0.00 13.60 4.99
C MET A 129 0.97 14.71 4.58
N GLN A 130 1.96 14.40 3.73
CA GLN A 130 2.85 15.40 3.13
C GLN A 130 2.07 16.34 2.20
N LEU A 131 1.15 15.82 1.38
CA LEU A 131 0.27 16.64 0.54
C LEU A 131 -0.58 17.59 1.38
N GLU A 132 -1.22 17.11 2.46
CA GLU A 132 -2.01 17.94 3.37
C GLU A 132 -1.17 19.04 4.03
N ALA A 133 0.03 18.71 4.52
CA ALA A 133 0.93 19.69 5.14
C ALA A 133 1.44 20.75 4.13
N GLY A 134 1.56 20.37 2.86
CA GLY A 134 2.01 21.22 1.76
C GLY A 134 0.95 22.20 1.24
N ARG A 135 -0.35 21.98 1.51
CA ARG A 135 -1.45 22.81 0.99
C ARG A 135 -1.28 24.28 1.35
N ALA A 136 -1.37 25.17 0.37
CA ALA A 136 -1.20 26.62 0.56
C ALA A 136 -2.15 27.18 1.63
N GLU A 137 -3.37 26.67 1.70
CA GLU A 137 -4.41 27.11 2.63
C GLU A 137 -4.38 26.42 4.00
N ALA A 138 -3.44 25.49 4.24
CA ALA A 138 -3.29 24.87 5.54
C ALA A 138 -2.85 25.90 6.59
N THR A 139 -3.57 25.96 7.71
CA THR A 139 -3.23 26.87 8.81
C THR A 139 -1.87 26.52 9.41
N PRO A 140 -1.17 27.48 10.03
CA PRO A 140 0.11 27.22 10.69
C PRO A 140 0.03 26.07 11.71
N GLU A 141 -1.07 25.98 12.46
CA GLU A 141 -1.31 24.91 13.44
C GLU A 141 -1.50 23.55 12.77
N HIS A 142 -2.23 23.48 11.65
CA HIS A 142 -2.41 22.25 10.88
C HIS A 142 -1.09 21.77 10.27
N ARG A 143 -0.29 22.68 9.71
CA ARG A 143 1.04 22.36 9.18
C ARG A 143 1.99 21.86 10.28
N ALA A 144 2.00 22.50 11.44
CA ALA A 144 2.82 22.06 12.58
C ALA A 144 2.42 20.66 13.05
N ALA A 145 1.12 20.39 13.20
CA ALA A 145 0.63 19.08 13.63
C ALA A 145 0.94 17.96 12.61
N CYS A 146 0.83 18.23 11.31
CA CYS A 146 1.22 17.25 10.28
C CYS A 146 2.75 17.08 10.22
N THR A 147 3.53 18.15 10.38
CA THR A 147 5.00 18.09 10.39
C THR A 147 5.52 17.30 11.59
N GLU A 148 4.93 17.48 12.77
CA GLU A 148 5.26 16.71 13.97
C GLU A 148 5.01 15.20 13.75
N LYS A 149 3.91 14.84 13.09
CA LYS A 149 3.63 13.44 12.72
C LYS A 149 4.57 12.86 11.67
N LEU A 150 5.22 13.69 10.86
CA LEU A 150 6.16 13.27 9.83
C LEU A 150 7.61 13.13 10.34
N ASN A 151 7.96 13.76 11.47
CA ASN A 151 9.33 13.79 12.00
C ASN A 151 9.70 12.59 12.89
N VAL A 152 9.11 11.41 12.66
CA VAL A 152 9.32 10.19 13.46
C VAL A 152 10.51 9.39 12.95
#